data_AF-A0A959WKE7-F1
#
_entry.id   AF-A0A959WKE7-F1
#
_cell.length_a   1.000
_cell.length_b   1.000
_cell.length_c   1.000
_cell.angle_alpha   90.00
_cell.angle_beta   90.00
_cell.angle_gamma   90.00
#
_symmetry.space_group_name_H-M   'P 1'
#
loop_
_entity.id
_entity.type
_entity.pdbx_description
1 polymer ?
#
loop_
_entity_poly.entity_id
_entity_poly.type
_entity_poly.pdbx_seq_one_letter_code
_entity_poly.pdbx_strand_id
1 'polypeptide(L)'
;MTEAAGLSARLVDHMVGDRAGLEKLMELEGSRALHEEFLLAESGTLPDRQTRLTRVRITGIRAWLQHLATAIAAEWESSPPDFPSTMQRWINQGSERLEALELEEQAQVEREGLAGDPQVDARRVTLAAYVRLFAEGIGGSVPALGVTGSELGQRVAAGMRRASGFRAEVEKASFEAWSGSEMDGVLEDARQSAAPPEPRIIRMLEAAAVWSYMRAFTDVLEEVLAGPAEAGA
;
A
#
# COMPACT_ATOMS: atom_id res chain seq x y z
N MET A 1 -10.61 33.52 3.58
CA MET A 1 -10.93 32.54 2.53
C MET A 1 -10.00 31.37 2.76
N THR A 2 -10.50 30.26 3.29
CA THR A 2 -9.70 29.05 3.51
C THR A 2 -9.44 28.44 2.15
N GLU A 3 -8.17 28.29 1.80
CA GLU A 3 -7.73 27.63 0.57
C GLU A 3 -8.34 26.22 0.51
N ALA A 4 -8.91 25.83 -0.62
CA ALA A 4 -9.50 24.49 -0.75
C ALA A 4 -8.39 23.46 -0.54
N ALA A 5 -8.59 22.54 0.40
CA ALA A 5 -7.60 21.50 0.69
C ALA A 5 -7.25 20.73 -0.59
N GLY A 6 -5.95 20.45 -0.81
CA GLY A 6 -5.46 19.67 -1.95
C GLY A 6 -6.09 18.27 -2.04
N LEU A 7 -5.99 17.64 -3.21
CA LEU A 7 -6.55 16.31 -3.43
C LEU A 7 -6.01 15.30 -2.42
N SER A 8 -4.72 15.30 -2.13
CA SER A 8 -4.14 14.36 -1.16
C SER A 8 -4.77 14.52 0.22
N ALA A 9 -4.93 15.75 0.70
CA ALA A 9 -5.55 16.03 1.99
C ALA A 9 -6.99 15.51 2.04
N ARG A 10 -7.79 15.75 0.99
CA ARG A 10 -9.16 15.26 0.92
C ARG A 10 -9.25 13.74 0.88
N LEU A 11 -8.36 13.07 0.14
CA LEU A 11 -8.30 11.60 0.11
C LEU A 11 -7.97 11.02 1.49
N VAL A 12 -6.97 11.59 2.17
CA VAL A 12 -6.59 11.16 3.53
C VAL A 12 -7.73 11.40 4.52
N ASP A 13 -8.36 12.57 4.49
CA ASP A 13 -9.49 12.91 5.35
C ASP A 13 -10.67 11.96 5.13
N HIS A 14 -10.97 11.64 3.87
CA HIS A 14 -11.98 10.64 3.53
C HIS A 14 -11.63 9.26 4.11
N MET A 15 -10.39 8.79 3.89
CA MET A 15 -9.95 7.48 4.35
C MET A 15 -9.99 7.35 5.87
N VAL A 16 -9.61 8.41 6.59
CA VAL A 16 -9.67 8.48 8.06
C VAL A 16 -11.11 8.60 8.55
N GLY A 17 -11.93 9.40 7.87
CA GLY A 17 -13.34 9.61 8.20
C GLY A 17 -14.21 8.38 8.01
N ASP A 18 -13.92 7.56 6.98
CA ASP A 18 -14.64 6.31 6.69
C ASP A 18 -13.89 5.07 7.19
N ARG A 19 -13.49 5.09 8.46
CA ARG A 19 -12.87 3.90 9.10
C ARG A 19 -13.76 2.66 9.03
N ALA A 20 -15.09 2.83 9.15
CA ALA A 20 -16.03 1.72 9.10
C ALA A 20 -16.05 1.03 7.72
N GLY A 21 -15.86 1.77 6.64
CA GLY A 21 -15.67 1.22 5.29
C GLY A 21 -14.42 0.33 5.21
N LEU A 22 -13.29 0.81 5.72
CA LEU A 22 -12.04 0.04 5.77
C LEU A 22 -12.19 -1.26 6.60
N GLU A 23 -12.83 -1.20 7.76
CA GLU A 23 -13.03 -2.37 8.62
C GLU A 23 -13.84 -3.47 7.91
N LYS A 24 -14.89 -3.10 7.15
CA LYS A 24 -15.66 -4.03 6.31
C LYS A 24 -14.79 -4.66 5.22
N LEU A 25 -13.95 -3.86 4.56
CA LEU A 25 -13.02 -4.38 3.54
C LEU A 25 -12.01 -5.34 4.14
N MET A 26 -11.46 -5.04 5.32
CA MET A 26 -10.56 -5.94 6.04
C MET A 26 -11.24 -7.26 6.43
N GLU A 27 -12.50 -7.21 6.87
CA GLU A 27 -13.29 -8.43 7.17
C GLU A 27 -13.50 -9.29 5.91
N LEU A 28 -13.89 -8.67 4.80
CA LEU A 28 -14.11 -9.36 3.53
C LEU A 28 -12.82 -10.02 3.01
N GLU A 29 -11.71 -9.27 2.95
CA GLU A 29 -10.44 -9.81 2.49
C GLU A 29 -9.89 -10.86 3.48
N GLY A 30 -10.10 -10.69 4.79
CA GLY A 30 -9.74 -11.66 5.81
C GLY A 30 -10.51 -12.97 5.67
N SER A 31 -11.81 -12.90 5.37
CA SER A 31 -12.64 -14.07 5.09
C SER A 31 -12.16 -14.84 3.85
N ARG A 32 -11.72 -14.14 2.79
CA ARG A 32 -11.16 -14.79 1.59
C ARG A 32 -9.86 -15.52 1.92
N ALA A 33 -8.95 -14.88 2.65
CA ALA A 33 -7.69 -15.48 3.06
C ALA A 33 -7.88 -16.74 3.92
N LEU A 34 -8.85 -16.72 4.84
CA LEU A 34 -9.20 -17.90 5.65
C LEU A 34 -9.75 -19.05 4.80
N HIS A 35 -10.56 -18.74 3.77
CA HIS A 35 -11.05 -19.76 2.85
C HIS A 35 -9.90 -20.42 2.05
N GLU A 36 -8.94 -19.62 1.57
CA GLU A 36 -7.75 -20.14 0.89
C GLU A 36 -6.86 -21.00 1.81
N GLU A 37 -6.72 -20.62 3.08
CA GLU A 37 -6.03 -21.44 4.09
C GLU A 37 -6.74 -22.77 4.33
N PHE A 38 -8.08 -22.76 4.39
CA PHE A 38 -8.87 -23.98 4.54
C PHE A 38 -8.63 -24.95 3.38
N LEU A 39 -8.69 -24.46 2.13
CA LEU A 39 -8.44 -25.28 0.94
C LEU A 39 -7.02 -25.88 0.93
N LEU A 40 -6.02 -25.13 1.40
CA LEU A 40 -4.65 -25.63 1.49
C LEU A 40 -4.48 -26.65 2.62
N ALA A 41 -5.11 -26.41 3.77
CA ALA A 41 -5.16 -27.36 4.86
C ALA A 41 -5.82 -28.69 4.42
N GLU A 42 -6.89 -28.64 3.63
CA GLU A 42 -7.53 -29.84 3.05
C GLU A 42 -6.59 -30.62 2.11
N SER A 43 -5.68 -29.94 1.42
CA SER A 43 -4.62 -30.57 0.62
C SER A 43 -3.41 -31.06 1.44
N GLY A 44 -3.49 -31.02 2.77
CA GLY A 44 -2.44 -31.49 3.68
C GLY A 44 -1.27 -30.53 3.88
N THR A 45 -1.38 -29.29 3.39
CA THR A 45 -0.31 -28.28 3.46
C THR A 45 -0.77 -27.11 4.31
N LEU A 46 -0.30 -27.05 5.57
CA LEU A 46 -0.48 -25.85 6.38
C LEU A 46 0.63 -24.83 6.08
N PRO A 47 0.29 -23.56 5.81
CA PRO A 47 1.28 -22.53 5.56
C PRO A 47 2.12 -22.27 6.81
N ASP A 48 3.43 -22.08 6.61
CA ASP A 48 4.34 -21.69 7.68
C ASP A 48 4.01 -20.28 8.22
N ARG A 49 4.72 -19.85 9.26
CA ARG A 49 4.51 -18.52 9.86
C ARG A 49 4.75 -17.39 8.87
N GLN A 50 5.80 -17.50 8.05
CA GLN A 50 6.18 -16.45 7.11
C GLN A 50 5.12 -16.27 6.03
N THR A 51 4.63 -17.37 5.49
CA THR A 51 3.55 -17.43 4.51
C THR A 51 2.28 -16.78 5.05
N ARG A 52 1.91 -17.08 6.30
CA ARG A 52 0.76 -16.44 6.95
C ARG A 52 0.94 -14.94 7.16
N LEU A 53 2.13 -14.48 7.53
CA LEU A 53 2.42 -13.04 7.65
C LEU A 53 2.33 -12.33 6.29
N THR A 54 2.91 -12.90 5.24
CA THR A 54 2.79 -12.37 3.88
C THR A 54 1.33 -12.27 3.43
N ARG A 55 0.50 -13.27 3.76
CA ARG A 55 -0.94 -13.23 3.46
C ARG A 55 -1.67 -12.10 4.18
N VAL A 56 -1.47 -11.98 5.49
CA VAL A 56 -2.05 -10.89 6.30
C VAL A 56 -1.69 -9.53 5.70
N ARG A 57 -0.44 -9.37 5.26
CA ARG A 57 0.02 -8.15 4.57
C ARG A 57 -0.73 -7.93 3.25
N ILE A 58 -0.80 -8.94 2.38
CA ILE A 58 -1.50 -8.85 1.09
C ILE A 58 -2.98 -8.48 1.29
N THR A 59 -3.67 -9.16 2.21
CA THR A 59 -5.04 -8.86 2.63
C THR A 59 -5.18 -7.40 3.07
N GLY A 60 -4.29 -6.94 3.95
CA GLY A 60 -4.28 -5.57 4.43
C GLY A 60 -4.10 -4.56 3.30
N ILE A 61 -3.08 -4.74 2.46
CA ILE A 61 -2.79 -3.85 1.32
C ILE A 61 -4.00 -3.76 0.38
N ARG A 62 -4.60 -4.90 0.04
CA ARG A 62 -5.78 -4.93 -0.85
C ARG A 62 -6.96 -4.16 -0.26
N ALA A 63 -7.25 -4.35 1.02
CA ALA A 63 -8.31 -3.61 1.70
C ALA A 63 -8.04 -2.10 1.69
N TRP A 64 -6.82 -1.68 2.00
CA TRP A 64 -6.42 -0.26 1.97
C TRP A 64 -6.47 0.35 0.57
N LEU A 65 -6.05 -0.37 -0.48
CA LEU A 65 -6.14 0.11 -1.87
C LEU A 65 -7.59 0.20 -2.36
N GLN A 66 -8.47 -0.73 -1.97
CA GLN A 66 -9.90 -0.64 -2.27
C GLN A 66 -10.56 0.54 -1.54
N HIS A 67 -10.15 0.78 -0.29
CA HIS A 67 -10.58 1.95 0.48
C HIS A 67 -10.16 3.24 -0.19
N LEU A 68 -8.89 3.32 -0.61
CA LEU A 68 -8.37 4.44 -1.38
C LEU A 68 -9.09 4.63 -2.72
N ALA A 69 -9.43 3.55 -3.43
CA ALA A 69 -10.21 3.66 -4.66
C ALA A 69 -11.59 4.28 -4.42
N THR A 70 -12.21 3.98 -3.28
CA THR A 70 -13.47 4.59 -2.84
C THR A 70 -13.29 6.07 -2.53
N ALA A 71 -12.22 6.44 -1.83
CA ALA A 71 -11.88 7.84 -1.58
C ALA A 71 -11.61 8.62 -2.88
N ILE A 72 -10.88 8.02 -3.83
CA ILE A 72 -10.64 8.63 -5.14
C ILE A 72 -11.95 8.87 -5.89
N ALA A 73 -12.85 7.90 -5.89
CA ALA A 73 -14.16 8.05 -6.53
C ALA A 73 -15.01 9.16 -5.90
N ALA A 74 -14.85 9.41 -4.60
CA ALA A 74 -15.57 10.45 -3.88
C ALA A 74 -14.95 11.86 -4.07
N GLU A 75 -13.62 11.97 -4.08
CA GLU A 75 -12.92 13.25 -3.94
C GLU A 75 -12.24 13.75 -5.23
N TRP A 76 -12.10 12.89 -6.24
CA TRP A 76 -11.52 13.25 -7.53
C TRP A 76 -12.58 13.30 -8.62
N GLU A 77 -12.95 14.52 -9.03
CA GLU A 77 -14.03 14.78 -10.00
C GLU A 77 -13.83 14.08 -11.36
N SER A 78 -12.58 13.86 -11.77
CA SER A 78 -12.27 13.18 -13.03
C SER A 78 -12.30 11.65 -12.93
N SER A 79 -12.62 11.08 -11.76
CA SER A 79 -12.71 9.64 -11.58
C SER A 79 -13.94 9.06 -12.31
N PRO A 80 -13.82 7.89 -12.96
CA PRO A 80 -14.94 7.19 -13.55
C PRO A 80 -16.01 6.78 -12.51
N PRO A 81 -17.31 6.77 -12.87
CA PRO A 81 -18.38 6.37 -11.94
C PRO A 81 -18.25 4.95 -11.37
N ASP A 82 -17.62 4.04 -12.10
CA ASP A 82 -17.39 2.64 -11.71
C ASP A 82 -15.98 2.39 -11.17
N PHE A 83 -15.21 3.45 -10.90
CA PHE A 83 -13.79 3.38 -10.56
C PHE A 83 -13.46 2.38 -9.44
N PRO A 84 -14.15 2.35 -8.27
CA PRO A 84 -13.81 1.39 -7.22
C PRO A 84 -13.93 -0.07 -7.68
N SER A 85 -14.98 -0.38 -8.45
CA SER A 85 -15.22 -1.74 -8.96
C SER A 85 -14.22 -2.14 -10.04
N THR A 86 -13.80 -1.19 -10.87
CA THR A 86 -12.78 -1.39 -11.90
C THR A 86 -11.41 -1.60 -11.27
N MET A 87 -11.04 -0.81 -10.25
CA MET A 87 -9.81 -1.00 -9.49
C MET A 87 -9.78 -2.32 -8.72
N GLN A 88 -10.89 -2.73 -8.11
CA GLN A 88 -10.99 -4.03 -7.45
C GLN A 88 -10.75 -5.19 -8.45
N ARG A 89 -11.38 -5.16 -9.62
CA ARG A 89 -11.15 -6.17 -10.68
C ARG A 89 -9.69 -6.17 -11.13
N TRP A 90 -9.11 -4.99 -11.35
CA TRP A 90 -7.72 -4.84 -11.75
C TRP A 90 -6.74 -5.47 -10.75
N ILE A 91 -6.86 -5.14 -9.46
CA ILE A 91 -6.01 -5.71 -8.39
C ILE A 91 -6.18 -7.24 -8.27
N ASN A 92 -7.39 -7.75 -8.52
CA ASN A 92 -7.68 -9.17 -8.40
C ASN A 92 -7.17 -9.97 -9.60
N GLN A 93 -7.17 -9.38 -10.80
CA GLN A 93 -6.75 -10.03 -12.05
C GLN A 93 -5.27 -9.81 -12.37
N GLY A 94 -4.64 -8.79 -11.77
CA GLY A 94 -3.27 -8.38 -12.07
C GLY A 94 -2.17 -9.23 -11.42
N SER A 95 -2.37 -10.51 -11.12
CA SER A 95 -1.37 -11.33 -10.43
C SER A 95 -0.07 -11.48 -11.21
N GLU A 96 -0.16 -11.81 -12.51
CA GLU A 96 1.03 -11.91 -13.39
C GLU A 96 1.76 -10.56 -13.48
N ARG A 97 1.00 -9.45 -13.55
CA ARG A 97 1.60 -8.12 -13.58
C ARG A 97 2.26 -7.77 -12.26
N LEU A 98 1.64 -8.12 -11.13
CA LEU A 98 2.19 -7.91 -9.80
C LEU A 98 3.50 -8.66 -9.62
N GLU A 99 3.59 -9.92 -10.04
CA GLU A 99 4.84 -10.71 -9.98
C GLU A 99 5.96 -10.02 -10.77
N ALA A 100 5.66 -9.55 -11.99
CA ALA A 100 6.63 -8.79 -12.78
C ALA A 100 7.07 -7.50 -12.06
N LEU A 101 6.13 -6.78 -11.45
CA LEU A 101 6.43 -5.58 -10.68
C LEU A 101 7.26 -5.87 -9.42
N GLU A 102 7.00 -6.96 -8.70
CA GLU A 102 7.81 -7.37 -7.54
C GLU A 102 9.25 -7.68 -7.96
N LEU A 103 9.47 -8.35 -9.10
CA LEU A 103 10.82 -8.58 -9.62
C LEU A 103 11.52 -7.27 -9.99
N GLU A 104 10.81 -6.32 -10.61
CA GLU A 104 11.35 -5.00 -10.95
C GLU A 104 11.72 -4.19 -9.69
N GLU A 105 10.86 -4.18 -8.68
CA GLU A 105 11.11 -3.48 -7.41
C GLU A 105 12.20 -4.17 -6.58
N GLN A 106 12.29 -5.50 -6.59
CA GLN A 106 13.38 -6.25 -5.98
C GLN A 106 14.74 -5.85 -6.59
N ALA A 107 14.84 -5.88 -7.92
CA ALA A 107 16.05 -5.44 -8.63
C ALA A 107 16.39 -3.97 -8.39
N GLN A 108 15.40 -3.13 -8.07
CA GLN A 108 15.62 -1.74 -7.67
C GLN A 108 16.16 -1.64 -6.24
N VAL A 109 15.57 -2.35 -5.28
CA VAL A 109 16.03 -2.38 -3.88
C VAL A 109 17.47 -2.91 -3.79
N GLU A 110 17.82 -3.93 -4.56
CA GLU A 110 19.20 -4.44 -4.65
C GLU A 110 20.20 -3.38 -5.15
N ARG A 111 19.79 -2.55 -6.12
CA ARG A 111 20.64 -1.47 -6.66
C ARG A 111 20.83 -0.31 -5.69
N GLU A 112 19.82 -0.01 -4.88
CA GLU A 112 19.89 1.03 -3.85
C GLU A 112 20.68 0.60 -2.61
N GLY A 113 20.90 -0.71 -2.46
CA GLY A 113 21.47 -1.32 -1.27
C GLY A 113 20.37 -1.82 -0.34
N LEU A 114 20.51 -3.08 0.09
CA LEU A 114 19.59 -3.72 1.02
C LEU A 114 19.63 -3.02 2.39
N ALA A 115 18.49 -2.94 3.06
CA ALA A 115 18.41 -2.40 4.42
C ALA A 115 19.08 -3.31 5.46
N GLY A 116 19.46 -4.53 5.06
CA GLY A 116 20.12 -5.53 5.90
C GLY A 116 19.15 -6.42 6.67
N ASP A 117 17.85 -6.14 6.60
CA ASP A 117 16.78 -7.02 7.10
C ASP A 117 15.94 -7.54 5.92
N PRO A 118 16.06 -8.83 5.57
CA PRO A 118 15.32 -9.43 4.46
C PRO A 118 13.80 -9.29 4.58
N GLN A 119 13.25 -9.23 5.79
CA GLN A 119 11.80 -9.07 5.97
C GLN A 119 11.34 -7.64 5.66
N VAL A 120 12.13 -6.65 6.04
CA VAL A 120 11.88 -5.24 5.72
C VAL A 120 12.00 -5.01 4.23
N ASP A 121 13.04 -5.55 3.60
CA ASP A 121 13.26 -5.45 2.16
C ASP A 121 12.12 -6.13 1.37
N ALA A 122 11.75 -7.35 1.74
CA ALA A 122 10.61 -8.06 1.11
C ALA A 122 9.30 -7.30 1.26
N ARG A 123 9.02 -6.75 2.47
CA ARG A 123 7.83 -5.93 2.72
C ARG A 123 7.82 -4.68 1.84
N ARG A 124 8.97 -3.99 1.72
CA ARG A 124 9.14 -2.81 0.90
C ARG A 124 8.85 -3.10 -0.57
N VAL A 125 9.35 -4.22 -1.10
CA VAL A 125 9.13 -4.68 -2.48
C VAL A 125 7.65 -4.93 -2.73
N THR A 126 7.00 -5.75 -1.91
CA THR A 126 5.57 -6.05 -2.07
C THR A 126 4.72 -4.77 -2.01
N LEU A 127 4.95 -3.89 -1.03
CA LEU A 127 4.19 -2.64 -0.91
C LEU A 127 4.38 -1.72 -2.12
N ALA A 128 5.61 -1.58 -2.61
CA ALA A 128 5.91 -0.78 -3.79
C ALA A 128 5.26 -1.35 -5.06
N ALA A 129 5.30 -2.67 -5.24
CA ALA A 129 4.69 -3.35 -6.37
C ALA A 129 3.16 -3.17 -6.39
N TYR A 130 2.49 -3.29 -5.24
CA TYR A 130 1.05 -3.06 -5.14
C TYR A 130 0.64 -1.61 -5.42
N VAL A 131 1.38 -0.64 -4.88
CA VAL A 131 1.13 0.79 -5.17
C VAL A 131 1.34 1.08 -6.66
N ARG A 132 2.37 0.50 -7.27
CA ARG A 132 2.63 0.65 -8.70
C ARG A 132 1.54 -0.01 -9.54
N LEU A 133 1.11 -1.23 -9.20
CA LEU A 133 -0.01 -1.90 -9.85
C LEU A 133 -1.28 -1.05 -9.77
N PHE A 134 -1.55 -0.47 -8.61
CA PHE A 134 -2.70 0.41 -8.41
C PHE A 134 -2.61 1.64 -9.31
N ALA A 135 -1.46 2.32 -9.35
CA ALA A 135 -1.21 3.45 -10.23
C ALA A 135 -1.39 3.08 -11.72
N GLU A 136 -0.92 1.89 -12.15
CA GLU A 136 -1.16 1.42 -13.51
C GLU A 136 -2.66 1.27 -13.82
N GLY A 137 -3.44 0.78 -12.85
CA GLY A 137 -4.89 0.69 -12.97
C GLY A 137 -5.56 2.07 -13.06
N ILE A 138 -5.07 3.08 -12.33
CA ILE A 138 -5.57 4.46 -12.47
C ILE A 138 -5.35 4.96 -13.90
N GLY A 139 -4.12 4.85 -14.42
CA GLY A 139 -3.78 5.34 -15.76
C GLY A 139 -4.52 4.59 -16.87
N GLY A 140 -4.80 3.30 -16.66
CA GLY A 140 -5.62 2.51 -17.56
C GLY A 140 -7.13 2.83 -17.50
N SER A 141 -7.61 3.30 -16.36
CA SER A 141 -9.04 3.55 -16.12
C SER A 141 -9.48 4.99 -16.37
N VAL A 142 -8.53 5.94 -16.43
CA VAL A 142 -8.82 7.38 -16.59
C VAL A 142 -8.18 7.92 -17.87
N PRO A 143 -8.84 7.78 -19.04
CA PRO A 143 -8.28 8.22 -20.33
C PRO A 143 -7.93 9.71 -20.38
N ALA A 144 -8.64 10.55 -19.59
CA ALA A 144 -8.42 11.99 -19.52
C ALA A 144 -7.02 12.37 -19.04
N LEU A 145 -6.29 11.45 -18.39
CA LEU A 145 -4.91 11.69 -17.97
C LEU A 145 -3.91 11.78 -19.12
N GLY A 146 -4.26 11.27 -20.31
CA GLY A 146 -3.37 11.30 -21.47
C GLY A 146 -2.06 10.51 -21.32
N VAL A 147 -1.94 9.68 -20.28
CA VAL A 147 -0.80 8.80 -20.02
C VAL A 147 -1.26 7.35 -19.97
N THR A 148 -0.39 6.43 -20.37
CA THR A 148 -0.70 5.00 -20.22
C THR A 148 -0.63 4.58 -18.74
N GLY A 149 -1.27 3.46 -18.40
CA GLY A 149 -1.12 2.85 -17.08
C GLY A 149 0.34 2.66 -16.67
N SER A 150 1.14 2.01 -17.52
CA SER A 150 2.57 1.78 -17.27
C SER A 150 3.35 3.09 -17.03
N GLU A 151 3.07 4.13 -17.81
CA GLU A 151 3.70 5.43 -17.65
C GLU A 151 3.34 6.09 -16.31
N LEU A 152 2.06 6.07 -15.93
CA LEU A 152 1.64 6.57 -14.63
C LEU A 152 2.26 5.78 -13.48
N GLY A 153 2.30 4.44 -13.60
CA GLY A 153 2.95 3.56 -12.64
C GLY A 153 4.43 3.88 -12.45
N GLN A 154 5.17 4.15 -13.53
CA GLN A 154 6.58 4.55 -13.45
C GLN A 154 6.77 5.91 -12.78
N ARG A 155 5.92 6.91 -13.11
CA ARG A 155 5.97 8.25 -12.50
C ARG A 155 5.70 8.18 -11.00
N VAL A 156 4.66 7.44 -10.60
CA VAL A 156 4.34 7.20 -9.19
C VAL A 156 5.49 6.48 -8.51
N ALA A 157 6.04 5.41 -9.09
CA ALA A 157 7.16 4.69 -8.48
C ALA A 157 8.37 5.60 -8.24
N ALA A 158 8.66 6.51 -9.17
CA ALA A 158 9.71 7.50 -9.01
C ALA A 158 9.40 8.50 -7.89
N GLY A 159 8.16 9.00 -7.79
CA GLY A 159 7.73 9.86 -6.68
C GLY A 159 7.80 9.15 -5.33
N MET A 160 7.34 7.90 -5.27
CA MET A 160 7.45 7.06 -4.08
C MET A 160 8.93 6.87 -3.69
N ARG A 161 9.87 6.68 -4.61
CA ARG A 161 11.29 6.62 -4.22
C ARG A 161 11.77 7.92 -3.55
N ARG A 162 11.36 9.09 -4.05
CA ARG A 162 11.69 10.39 -3.44
C ARG A 162 11.04 10.57 -2.05
N ALA A 163 9.83 10.04 -1.86
CA ALA A 163 9.08 10.12 -0.61
C ALA A 163 9.52 9.08 0.46
N SER A 164 10.69 8.45 0.34
CA SER A 164 11.13 7.39 1.26
C SER A 164 11.32 7.88 2.70
N GLY A 165 11.92 9.05 2.90
CA GLY A 165 12.07 9.66 4.22
C GLY A 165 10.71 9.95 4.87
N PHE A 166 9.81 10.59 4.13
CA PHE A 166 8.45 10.85 4.59
C PHE A 166 7.69 9.57 4.96
N ARG A 167 7.82 8.50 4.17
CA ARG A 167 7.21 7.20 4.53
C ARG A 167 7.74 6.65 5.84
N ALA A 168 9.04 6.69 6.06
CA ALA A 168 9.64 6.20 7.29
C ALA A 168 9.12 6.98 8.52
N GLU A 169 8.99 8.30 8.39
CA GLU A 169 8.41 9.16 9.44
C GLU A 169 6.94 8.82 9.71
N VAL A 170 6.12 8.64 8.67
CA VAL A 170 4.70 8.27 8.81
C VAL A 170 4.54 6.88 9.41
N GLU A 171 5.35 5.90 8.97
CA GLU A 171 5.32 4.54 9.52
C GLU A 171 5.62 4.57 11.02
N LYS A 172 6.70 5.25 11.43
CA LYS A 172 7.08 5.40 12.83
C LYS A 172 5.99 6.07 13.64
N ALA A 173 5.54 7.25 13.22
CA ALA A 173 4.51 8.00 13.94
C ALA A 173 3.21 7.21 14.09
N SER A 174 2.81 6.46 13.06
CA SER A 174 1.58 5.66 13.08
C SER A 174 1.71 4.45 14.00
N PHE A 175 2.85 3.76 13.95
CA PHE A 175 3.13 2.66 14.88
C PHE A 175 3.08 3.13 16.33
N GLU A 176 3.78 4.23 16.65
CA GLU A 176 3.85 4.75 18.01
C GLU A 176 2.48 5.22 18.51
N ALA A 177 1.69 5.88 17.65
CA ALA A 177 0.34 6.30 17.99
C ALA A 177 -0.62 5.13 18.27
N TRP A 178 -0.49 4.02 17.55
CA TRP A 178 -1.41 2.88 17.68
C TRP A 178 -0.99 1.85 18.73
N SER A 179 0.31 1.66 18.90
CA SER A 179 0.87 0.73 19.88
C SER A 179 0.99 1.36 21.27
N GLY A 180 1.18 2.68 21.35
CA GLY A 180 1.54 3.36 22.59
C GLY A 180 2.97 3.08 23.05
N SER A 181 3.85 2.62 22.16
CA SER A 181 5.25 2.27 22.43
C SER A 181 6.17 2.86 21.37
N GLU A 182 7.41 3.18 21.73
CA GLU A 182 8.43 3.63 20.77
C GLU A 182 8.70 2.52 19.74
N MET A 183 8.86 2.88 18.48
CA MET A 183 9.16 1.90 17.43
C MET A 183 10.60 1.39 17.53
N ASP A 184 11.51 2.28 17.93
CA ASP A 184 12.91 1.97 18.17
C ASP A 184 13.01 1.02 19.37
N GLY A 185 13.80 -0.05 19.24
CA GLY A 185 13.88 -1.10 20.26
C GLY A 185 12.86 -2.23 20.09
N VAL A 186 11.63 -1.99 19.61
CA VAL A 186 10.66 -3.09 19.37
C VAL A 186 11.16 -4.05 18.27
N LEU A 187 11.78 -3.52 17.21
CA LEU A 187 12.37 -4.34 16.16
C LEU A 187 13.66 -5.04 16.63
N GLU A 188 14.45 -4.41 17.51
CA GLU A 188 15.64 -5.05 18.08
C GLU A 188 15.28 -6.14 19.08
N ASP A 189 14.31 -5.90 19.97
CA ASP A 189 13.78 -6.87 20.93
C ASP A 189 13.11 -8.03 20.21
N ALA A 190 12.34 -7.79 19.14
CA ALA A 190 11.77 -8.85 18.31
C ALA A 190 12.85 -9.69 17.59
N ARG A 191 14.00 -9.09 17.25
CA ARG A 191 15.14 -9.78 16.63
C ARG A 191 16.00 -10.55 17.65
N GLN A 192 16.16 -10.02 18.86
CA GLN A 192 16.99 -10.61 19.92
C GLN A 192 16.24 -11.63 20.78
N SER A 193 14.90 -11.52 20.86
CA SER A 193 14.05 -12.46 21.57
C SER A 193 13.83 -13.74 20.74
N ALA A 194 14.11 -14.90 21.34
CA ALA A 194 13.68 -16.20 20.82
C ALA A 194 12.15 -16.38 20.91
N ALA A 195 11.45 -15.57 21.71
CA ALA A 195 10.00 -15.53 21.78
C ALA A 195 9.44 -14.66 20.64
N PRO A 196 8.46 -15.15 19.86
CA PRO A 196 7.87 -14.38 18.78
C PRO A 196 7.21 -13.11 19.34
N PRO A 197 7.36 -11.94 18.70
CA PRO A 197 6.63 -10.74 19.09
C PRO A 197 5.12 -11.03 19.12
N GLU A 198 4.42 -10.39 20.05
CA GLU A 198 2.98 -10.59 20.20
C GLU A 198 2.28 -10.36 18.85
N PRO A 199 1.32 -11.21 18.45
CA PRO A 199 0.60 -11.08 17.18
C PRO A 199 0.01 -9.68 16.94
N ARG A 200 -0.29 -8.94 18.03
CA ARG A 200 -0.79 -7.57 17.98
C ARG A 200 0.26 -6.56 17.50
N ILE A 201 1.50 -6.63 17.99
CA ILE A 201 2.58 -5.70 17.63
C ILE A 201 2.95 -5.86 16.16
N ILE A 202 3.06 -7.11 15.68
CA ILE A 202 3.35 -7.38 14.26
C ILE A 202 2.25 -6.79 13.37
N ARG A 203 0.96 -6.99 13.74
CA ARG A 203 -0.16 -6.41 13.00
C ARG A 203 -0.12 -4.88 12.97
N MET A 204 0.29 -4.24 14.06
CA MET A 204 0.45 -2.78 14.12
C MET A 204 1.58 -2.31 13.21
N LEU A 205 2.73 -2.99 13.21
CA LEU A 205 3.84 -2.69 12.29
C LEU A 205 3.43 -2.83 10.83
N GLU A 206 2.74 -3.92 10.47
CA GLU A 206 2.25 -4.12 9.11
C GLU A 206 1.22 -3.06 8.73
N ALA A 207 0.26 -2.75 9.61
CA ALA A 207 -0.71 -1.69 9.36
C ALA A 207 -0.06 -0.33 9.17
N ALA A 208 0.95 0.00 9.99
CA ALA A 208 1.66 1.27 9.94
C ALA A 208 2.47 1.41 8.63
N ALA A 209 3.10 0.32 8.19
CA ALA A 209 3.80 0.26 6.90
C ALA A 209 2.84 0.41 5.71
N VAL A 210 1.68 -0.25 5.73
CA VAL A 210 0.68 -0.07 4.67
C VAL A 210 0.17 1.37 4.64
N TRP A 211 -0.16 1.92 5.81
CA TRP A 211 -0.64 3.30 5.90
C TRP A 211 0.39 4.32 5.43
N SER A 212 1.67 4.16 5.75
CA SER A 212 2.72 5.06 5.27
C SER A 212 2.80 5.09 3.73
N TYR A 213 2.61 3.93 3.09
CA TYR A 213 2.51 3.85 1.64
C TYR A 213 1.26 4.52 1.09
N MET A 214 0.09 4.36 1.72
CA MET A 214 -1.13 5.05 1.29
C MET A 214 -0.96 6.57 1.38
N ARG A 215 -0.41 7.06 2.50
CA ARG A 215 -0.21 8.49 2.76
C ARG A 215 0.77 9.12 1.78
N ALA A 216 1.91 8.48 1.53
CA ALA A 216 2.86 8.96 0.54
C ALA A 216 2.31 8.85 -0.88
N PHE A 217 1.53 7.81 -1.18
CA PHE A 217 0.93 7.65 -2.50
C PHE A 217 -0.08 8.75 -2.82
N THR A 218 -0.92 9.19 -1.87
CA THR A 218 -1.87 10.28 -2.15
C THR A 218 -1.15 11.59 -2.48
N ASP A 219 -0.06 11.90 -1.76
CA ASP A 219 0.77 13.08 -2.02
C ASP A 219 1.45 12.98 -3.41
N VAL A 220 2.06 11.83 -3.71
CA VAL A 220 2.72 11.58 -5.00
C VAL A 220 1.72 11.57 -6.15
N LEU A 221 0.52 11.02 -5.95
CA LEU A 221 -0.52 11.01 -6.97
C LEU A 221 -0.96 12.44 -7.29
N GLU A 222 -1.19 13.29 -6.29
CA GLU A 222 -1.50 14.70 -6.50
C GLU A 222 -0.39 15.42 -7.29
N GLU A 223 0.89 15.23 -6.91
CA GLU A 223 2.04 15.79 -7.64
C GLU A 223 2.05 15.34 -9.11
N VAL A 224 1.86 14.04 -9.36
CA VAL A 224 1.91 13.47 -10.71
C VAL A 224 0.73 13.93 -11.56
N LEU A 225 -0.45 14.09 -10.95
CA LEU A 225 -1.67 14.56 -11.62
C LEU A 225 -1.64 16.06 -11.92
N ALA A 226 -0.94 16.86 -11.12
CA ALA A 226 -0.70 18.28 -11.41
C ALA A 226 0.16 18.50 -12.68
N GLY A 227 0.80 17.43 -13.19
CA GLY A 227 1.68 17.47 -14.34
C GLY A 227 3.09 17.96 -13.99
N PRO A 228 4.03 17.97 -14.95
CA PRO A 228 5.29 18.64 -14.73
C PRO A 228 4.99 20.11 -14.47
N ALA A 229 5.28 20.60 -13.26
CA ALA A 229 5.37 22.04 -13.01
C ALA A 229 6.22 22.60 -14.14
N GLU A 230 5.68 23.56 -14.92
CA GLU A 230 6.41 24.19 -16.01
C GLU A 230 7.76 24.66 -15.46
N ALA A 231 8.80 23.88 -15.76
CA ALA A 231 10.15 24.16 -15.32
C ALA A 231 10.66 25.29 -16.21
N GLY A 232 10.37 26.51 -15.79
CA GLY A 232 10.99 27.75 -16.28
C GLY A 232 10.60 28.17 -17.70
N ALA A 233 9.58 29.01 -17.77
CA ALA A 233 9.59 30.13 -18.72
C ALA A 233 10.51 31.25 -18.19
#